data_AF-A0A2R6AUK7-F1
#
_entry.id   AF-A0A2R6AUK7-F1
#
_cell.length_a   1.000
_cell.length_b   1.000
_cell.length_c   1.000
_cell.angle_alpha   90.00
_cell.angle_beta   90.00
_cell.angle_gamma   90.00
#
_symmetry.space_group_name_H-M   'P 1'
#
loop_
_entity.id
_entity.type
_entity.pdbx_description
1 polymer ?
#
loop_
_entity_poly.entity_id
_entity_poly.type
_entity_poly.pdbx_seq_one_letter_code
_entity_poly.pdbx_strand_id
1 'polypeptide(L)' 'SALVVLPPVYYPASLLPKILVRISQLVPTVDASELIRGVLTGSAWQYSMWIILLIYTTTFYTLTAKKAKWRQD' A
#
# COMPACT_ATOMS: atom_id res chain seq x y z
N SER A 1 -7.31 17.21 -15.22
CA SER A 1 -7.11 15.74 -15.18
C SER A 1 -6.29 15.35 -13.98
N ALA A 2 -6.94 15.07 -12.84
CA ALA A 2 -6.27 14.79 -11.56
C ALA A 2 -6.91 13.59 -10.83
N LEU A 3 -7.36 12.58 -11.58
CA LEU A 3 -7.96 11.34 -11.05
C LEU A 3 -6.97 10.16 -11.05
N VAL A 4 -5.66 10.44 -11.14
CA VAL A 4 -4.59 9.43 -11.05
C VAL A 4 -3.80 9.63 -9.75
N VAL A 5 -4.50 9.79 -8.62
CA VAL A 5 -3.86 9.94 -7.30
C VAL A 5 -3.96 8.67 -6.48
N LEU A 6 -4.95 7.81 -6.76
CA LEU A 6 -5.00 6.46 -6.20
C LEU A 6 -4.61 5.43 -7.25
N PRO A 7 -3.74 4.45 -6.92
CA PRO A 7 -3.61 3.27 -7.75
C PRO A 7 -5.01 2.65 -7.87
N PRO A 8 -5.53 2.37 -9.08
CA PRO A 8 -6.91 1.94 -9.24
C PRO A 8 -7.06 0.50 -8.76
N VAL A 9 -7.26 0.33 -7.45
CA VAL A 9 -7.76 -0.91 -6.87
C VAL A 9 -9.27 -0.90 -7.13
N TYR A 10 -9.64 -1.34 -8.33
CA TYR A 10 -11.01 -1.28 -8.86
C TYR A 10 -12.05 -2.02 -8.02
N TYR A 11 -11.64 -3.00 -7.21
CA TYR A 11 -12.53 -3.84 -6.42
C TYR A 11 -12.13 -3.83 -4.94
N PRO A 12 -13.08 -3.63 -4.01
CA PRO A 12 -12.80 -3.74 -2.59
C PRO A 12 -12.40 -5.18 -2.24
N ALA A 13 -11.45 -5.33 -1.30
CA ALA A 13 -10.98 -6.64 -0.87
C ALA A 13 -12.10 -7.53 -0.30
N SER A 14 -13.22 -6.94 0.13
CA SER A 14 -14.40 -7.66 0.62
C SER A 14 -15.05 -8.59 -0.42
N LEU A 15 -14.85 -8.35 -1.72
CA LEU A 15 -15.38 -9.19 -2.80
C LEU A 15 -14.49 -10.40 -3.11
N LEU A 16 -13.26 -10.41 -2.61
CA LEU A 16 -12.30 -11.48 -2.90
C LEU A 16 -12.43 -12.65 -1.91
N PRO A 17 -12.17 -13.88 -2.36
CA PRO A 17 -11.99 -15.02 -1.45
C PRO A 17 -10.90 -14.72 -0.43
N LYS A 18 -11.06 -15.18 0.81
CA LYS A 18 -10.14 -14.89 1.94
C LYS A 18 -8.66 -15.11 1.63
N ILE A 19 -8.34 -16.12 0.80
CA ILE A 19 -6.97 -16.42 0.40
C ILE A 19 -6.38 -15.32 -0.51
N LEU A 20 -7.18 -14.83 -1.46
CA LEU A 20 -6.78 -13.78 -2.39
C LEU A 20 -6.70 -12.44 -1.68
N VAL A 21 -7.53 -12.20 -0.66
CA VAL A 21 -7.42 -11.01 0.21
C VAL A 21 -6.03 -10.94 0.85
N ARG A 22 -5.57 -12.02 1.49
CA ARG A 22 -4.25 -12.06 2.12
C ARG A 22 -3.12 -11.85 1.11
N ILE A 23 -3.24 -12.41 -0.09
CA ILE A 23 -2.24 -12.22 -1.14
C ILE A 23 -2.25 -10.76 -1.63
N SER A 24 -3.43 -10.16 -1.80
CA SER A 24 -3.54 -8.76 -2.23
C SER A 24 -2.97 -7.77 -1.20
N GLN A 25 -3.09 -8.08 0.09
CA GLN A 25 -2.49 -7.31 1.20
C GLN A 25 -0.96 -7.38 1.24
N LEU A 26 -0.31 -8.22 0.44
CA LEU A 26 1.15 -8.15 0.27
C LEU A 26 1.56 -6.93 -0.55
N VAL A 27 0.65 -6.37 -1.36
CA VAL A 27 0.95 -5.25 -2.24
C VAL A 27 0.64 -3.95 -1.51
N PRO A 28 1.62 -3.06 -1.29
CA PRO A 28 1.44 -1.87 -0.45
C PRO A 28 0.40 -0.89 -1.04
N THR A 29 0.17 -0.92 -2.35
CA THR A 29 -0.85 -0.10 -3.01
C THR A 29 -2.28 -0.51 -2.64
N VAL A 30 -2.51 -1.78 -2.30
CA VAL A 30 -3.81 -2.29 -1.86
C VAL A 30 -4.12 -1.75 -0.47
N ASP A 31 -3.17 -1.86 0.46
CA ASP A 31 -3.31 -1.33 1.82
C ASP A 31 -3.47 0.19 1.82
N ALA A 32 -2.71 0.91 0.99
CA ALA A 32 -2.87 2.36 0.84
C ALA A 32 -4.28 2.74 0.33
N SER A 33 -4.83 1.98 -0.62
CA SER A 33 -6.16 2.22 -1.17
C SER A 33 -7.27 1.90 -0.17
N GLU A 34 -7.13 0.81 0.60
CA GLU A 34 -8.05 0.46 1.68
C GLU A 34 -8.04 1.49 2.81
N LEU A 35 -6.87 2.00 3.20
CA LEU A 35 -6.76 3.05 4.21
C LEU A 35 -7.44 4.35 3.77
N ILE A 36 -7.20 4.80 2.53
CA ILE A 36 -7.85 6.00 2.00
C ILE A 36 -9.36 5.79 1.93
N ARG A 37 -9.82 4.63 1.44
CA ARG A 37 -11.25 4.28 1.45
C ARG A 37 -11.80 4.31 2.87
N GLY A 38 -11.10 3.73 3.84
CA GLY A 38 -11.53 3.70 5.23
C GLY A 38 -11.67 5.08 5.87
N VAL A 39 -10.75 6.01 5.54
CA VAL A 39 -10.86 7.42 5.93
C VAL A 39 -12.10 8.06 5.31
N LEU A 40 -12.38 7.81 4.03
CA LEU A 40 -13.53 8.38 3.33
C LEU A 40 -14.88 7.80 3.81
N THR A 41 -14.91 6.53 4.22
CA THR A 41 -16.14 5.85 4.67
C THR A 41 -16.32 5.85 6.18
N GLY A 42 -15.39 6.42 6.96
CA GLY A 42 -15.43 6.44 8.42
C GLY A 42 -15.28 5.05 9.06
N SER A 43 -14.57 4.12 8.41
CA SER A 43 -14.40 2.76 8.94
C SER A 43 -13.32 2.69 10.03
N ALA A 44 -13.38 1.66 10.86
CA ALA A 44 -12.38 1.40 11.90
C ALA A 44 -10.95 1.32 11.33
N TRP A 45 -9.99 1.87 12.08
CA TRP A 45 -8.57 1.90 11.71
C TRP A 45 -7.96 0.50 11.79
N GLN A 46 -7.35 0.03 10.71
CA GLN A 46 -6.65 -1.27 10.68
C GLN A 46 -5.14 -1.05 10.81
N TYR A 47 -4.62 -1.26 12.03
CA TYR A 47 -3.20 -1.06 12.36
C TYR A 47 -2.24 -1.93 11.53
N SER A 48 -2.68 -3.11 11.08
CA SER A 48 -1.86 -4.01 10.25
C SER A 48 -1.44 -3.38 8.91
N MET A 49 -2.33 -2.61 8.27
CA MET A 49 -2.05 -1.94 6.99
C MET A 49 -0.94 -0.90 7.13
N TRP A 50 -0.94 -0.15 8.25
CA TRP A 50 0.10 0.83 8.55
C TRP A 50 1.47 0.20 8.76
N ILE A 51 1.52 -0.95 9.44
CA ILE A 51 2.77 -1.70 9.67
C ILE A 51 3.37 -2.16 8.34
N ILE A 52 2.55 -2.72 7.44
CA ILE A 52 3.00 -3.17 6.12
C ILE A 52 3.56 -1.99 5.31
N LEU A 53 2.86 -0.85 5.28
CA LEU A 53 3.33 0.35 4.60
C LEU A 53 4.67 0.87 5.16
N LEU A 54 4.87 0.86 6.48
CA LEU A 54 6.13 1.26 7.10
C LEU A 54 7.28 0.32 6.72
N ILE A 55 7.06 -0.99 6.72
CA ILE A 55 8.06 -1.99 6.31
C ILE A 55 8.45 -1.78 4.84
N TYR A 56 7.47 -1.58 3.96
CA TYR A 56 7.72 -1.30 2.55
C TYR A 56 8.50 0.01 2.35
N THR A 57 8.09 1.08 3.04
CA THR A 57 8.72 2.39 2.92
C THR A 57 10.17 2.35 3.37
N THR A 58 10.45 1.73 4.52
CA THR A 58 11.82 1.59 5.04
C THR A 58 12.68 0.71 4.14
N THR A 59 12.15 -0.41 3.64
CA THR A 59 12.85 -1.28 2.69
C THR A 59 13.16 -0.54 1.39
N PHE A 60 12.17 0.15 0.81
CA PHE A 60 12.36 0.90 -0.42
C PHE A 60 13.34 2.06 -0.24
N TYR A 61 13.25 2.78 0.88
CA TYR A 61 14.18 3.85 1.23
C TYR A 61 15.62 3.34 1.34
N THR A 62 15.84 2.24 2.06
CA THR A 62 17.19 1.68 2.23
C THR A 62 17.77 1.16 0.91
N LEU A 63 16.97 0.50 0.08
CA LEU A 63 17.39 0.06 -1.25
C LEU A 63 17.71 1.24 -2.17
N THR A 64 16.88 2.28 -2.13
CA THR A 64 17.07 3.50 -2.93
C THR A 64 18.32 4.25 -2.48
N ALA A 65 18.50 4.46 -1.18
CA ALA A 65 19.68 5.14 -0.64
C ALA A 65 20.97 4.39 -0.99
N LYS A 66 20.97 3.05 -0.89
CA LYS A 66 22.11 2.23 -1.32
C LYS A 66 22.38 2.42 -2.82
N LYS A 67 21.38 2.21 -3.68
CA LYS A 67 21.55 2.34 -5.15
C LYS A 67 21.87 3.76 -5.61
N ALA A 68 21.35 4.79 -4.95
CA ALA A 68 21.66 6.18 -5.25
C ALA A 68 23.14 6.49 -5.02
N LYS A 69 23.72 5.94 -3.95
CA LYS A 69 25.16 6.04 -3.68
C LYS A 69 25.99 5.41 -4.80
N TRP A 70 25.64 4.20 -5.24
CA TRP A 70 26.31 3.51 -6.36
C TRP A 70 26.19 4.22 -7.72
N ARG A 71 25.37 5.26 -7.84
CA ARG A 71 25.24 6.05 -9.08
C ARG A 71 26.07 7.33 -9.05
N GLN A 72 26.51 7.76 -7.87
CA GLN A 72 27.30 8.98 -7.69
C GLN A 72 28.82 8.69 -7.70
N ASP A 73 29.20 7.42 -7.57
CA ASP A 73 30.55 6.89 -7.79
C ASP A 73 30.68 6.33 -9.23
#